data_AF-W2HDD3-F1
#
_entry.id   AF-W2HDD3-F1
#
_cell.length_a   1.000
_cell.length_b   1.000
_cell.length_c   1.000
_cell.angle_alpha   90.00
_cell.angle_beta   90.00
_cell.angle_gamma   90.00
#
_symmetry.space_group_name_H-M   'P 1'
#
loop_
_entity.id
_entity.type
_entity.pdbx_description
1 polymer ?
#
loop_
_entity_poly.entity_id
_entity_poly.type
_entity_poly.pdbx_seq_one_letter_code
_entity_poly.pdbx_strand_id
1 'polypeptide(L)'
;MVVRSSTRVQEEGKEAAVAVPSEVAEAIAMVQSDSPLVAAEGFSKLSHATFNNPVGKEAAGEAGAIKAIVDAMERNISNGTVQEDGCHALRNVAFHCLPNLVLAREQGAIAAVLKAMETHPENEALQAEGLWALLVFCSNTGMILPR
;
A
#
# COMPACT_ATOMS: atom_id res chain seq x y z
N MET A 1 -14.28 -53.13 29.23
CA MET A 1 -14.96 -52.12 28.40
C MET A 1 -14.37 -50.77 28.77
N VAL A 2 -13.30 -50.36 28.08
CA VAL A 2 -12.52 -49.16 28.39
C VAL A 2 -13.11 -47.99 27.60
N VAL A 3 -13.53 -46.97 28.32
CA VAL A 3 -14.02 -45.69 27.79
C VAL A 3 -12.87 -45.01 27.03
N ARG A 4 -13.07 -44.69 25.76
CA ARG A 4 -12.21 -43.74 25.03
C ARG A 4 -13.06 -42.56 24.59
N SER A 5 -12.91 -41.48 25.35
CA SER A 5 -13.31 -40.12 25.02
C SER A 5 -12.63 -39.71 23.71
N SER A 6 -13.42 -39.39 22.68
CA SER A 6 -12.91 -38.84 21.42
C SER A 6 -13.07 -37.33 21.44
N THR A 7 -12.10 -36.67 22.07
CA THR A 7 -11.94 -35.22 22.06
C THR A 7 -11.30 -34.78 20.74
N ARG A 8 -11.90 -33.78 20.09
CA ARG A 8 -11.21 -32.55 19.63
C ARG A 8 -9.98 -32.74 18.74
N VAL A 9 -10.15 -32.59 17.41
CA VAL A 9 -9.36 -31.67 16.55
C VAL A 9 -10.14 -31.42 15.24
N GLN A 10 -11.04 -30.44 15.21
CA GLN A 10 -11.48 -29.80 13.95
C GLN A 10 -11.79 -28.33 14.25
N GLU A 11 -10.77 -27.56 14.63
CA GLU A 11 -10.78 -26.10 14.53
C GLU A 11 -9.33 -25.64 14.29
N GLU A 12 -8.80 -25.97 13.11
CA GLU A 12 -7.59 -25.33 12.59
C GLU A 12 -7.92 -24.89 11.16
N GLY A 13 -8.00 -23.58 10.93
CA GLY A 13 -8.23 -23.01 9.60
C GLY A 13 -9.16 -21.81 9.51
N LYS A 14 -9.66 -21.25 10.61
CA LYS A 14 -10.12 -19.85 10.60
C LYS A 14 -8.87 -18.98 10.74
N GLU A 15 -8.23 -18.70 9.62
CA GLU A 15 -7.48 -17.46 9.45
C GLU A 15 -8.42 -16.36 9.95
N ALA A 16 -8.18 -15.85 11.15
CA ALA A 16 -8.97 -14.78 11.70
C ALA A 16 -8.71 -13.61 10.77
N ALA A 17 -9.67 -13.33 9.87
CA ALA A 17 -9.63 -12.13 9.04
C ALA A 17 -9.33 -10.97 9.99
N VAL A 18 -8.11 -10.44 9.90
CA VAL A 18 -7.69 -9.33 10.74
C VAL A 18 -8.60 -8.19 10.33
N ALA A 19 -9.49 -7.80 11.23
CA ALA A 19 -10.42 -6.72 10.95
C ALA A 19 -9.58 -5.50 10.56
N VAL A 20 -9.80 -4.96 9.36
CA VAL A 20 -9.09 -3.78 8.87
C VAL A 20 -9.28 -2.67 9.91
N PRO A 21 -8.21 -2.08 10.46
CA PRO A 21 -8.34 -0.99 11.40
C PRO A 21 -9.19 0.13 10.80
N SER A 22 -10.09 0.73 11.60
CA SER A 22 -11.02 1.75 11.11
C SER A 22 -10.30 2.93 10.46
N GLU A 23 -9.13 3.28 10.98
CA GLU A 23 -8.31 4.37 10.45
C GLU A 23 -7.79 4.07 9.03
N VAL A 24 -7.44 2.80 8.76
CA VAL A 24 -6.99 2.33 7.44
C VAL A 24 -8.16 2.34 6.46
N ALA A 25 -9.32 1.80 6.86
CA ALA A 25 -10.51 1.78 6.01
C ALA A 25 -10.99 3.19 5.65
N GLU A 26 -11.03 4.09 6.64
CA GLU A 26 -11.38 5.51 6.43
C GLU A 26 -10.39 6.21 5.49
N ALA A 27 -9.08 5.96 5.66
CA ALA A 27 -8.07 6.56 4.79
C ALA A 27 -8.22 6.08 3.34
N ILE A 28 -8.46 4.79 3.10
CA ILE A 28 -8.69 4.24 1.76
C ILE A 28 -9.94 4.85 1.12
N ALA A 29 -11.03 5.00 1.89
CA ALA A 29 -12.24 5.65 1.40
C ALA A 29 -11.99 7.12 0.98
N MET A 30 -11.15 7.85 1.73
CA MET A 30 -10.74 9.21 1.36
C MET A 30 -9.88 9.22 0.08
N VAL A 31 -8.91 8.30 -0.04
CA VAL A 31 -8.08 8.12 -1.25
C VAL A 31 -8.93 7.85 -2.51
N GLN A 32 -10.04 7.12 -2.35
CA GLN A 32 -10.95 6.79 -3.44
C GLN A 32 -11.86 7.96 -3.87
N SER A 33 -11.84 9.09 -3.16
CA SER A 33 -12.59 10.28 -3.56
C SER A 33 -12.18 10.79 -4.94
N ASP A 34 -13.15 11.35 -5.67
CA ASP A 34 -12.89 12.11 -6.91
C ASP A 34 -12.32 13.51 -6.62
N SER A 35 -12.41 13.98 -5.38
CA SER A 35 -11.81 15.26 -4.97
C SER A 35 -10.30 15.09 -4.76
N PRO A 36 -9.43 15.84 -5.49
CA PRO A 36 -7.98 15.75 -5.32
C PRO A 36 -7.55 16.09 -3.88
N LEU A 37 -8.24 17.04 -3.25
CA LEU A 37 -7.96 17.47 -1.88
C LEU A 37 -8.26 16.35 -0.87
N VAL A 38 -9.42 15.70 -1.01
CA VAL A 38 -9.82 14.60 -0.11
C VAL A 38 -8.92 13.38 -0.33
N ALA A 39 -8.53 13.10 -1.57
CA ALA A 39 -7.58 12.04 -1.87
C ALA A 39 -6.20 12.30 -1.22
N ALA A 40 -5.70 13.54 -1.29
CA ALA A 40 -4.45 13.94 -0.64
C ALA A 40 -4.50 13.80 0.89
N GLU A 41 -5.59 14.25 1.51
CA GLU A 41 -5.83 14.01 2.95
C GLU A 41 -5.87 12.51 3.29
N GLY A 42 -6.45 11.70 2.38
CA GLY A 42 -6.45 10.25 2.47
C GLY A 42 -5.04 9.65 2.46
N PHE A 43 -4.14 10.12 1.59
CA PHE A 43 -2.73 9.68 1.57
C PHE A 43 -2.00 9.98 2.87
N SER A 44 -2.21 11.18 3.41
CA SER A 44 -1.62 11.59 4.70
C SER A 44 -2.14 10.72 5.84
N LYS A 45 -3.45 10.50 5.90
CA LYS A 45 -4.08 9.65 6.92
C LYS A 45 -3.59 8.19 6.83
N LEU A 46 -3.46 7.66 5.61
CA LEU A 46 -2.95 6.31 5.38
C LEU A 46 -1.47 6.19 5.77
N SER A 47 -0.67 7.21 5.45
CA SER A 47 0.74 7.28 5.88
C SER A 47 0.85 7.28 7.40
N HIS A 48 0.03 8.05 8.11
CA HIS A 48 -0.01 8.02 9.58
C HIS A 48 -0.44 6.65 10.14
N ALA A 49 -1.46 6.01 9.54
CA ALA A 49 -1.92 4.71 10.00
C ALA A 49 -0.87 3.59 9.81
N THR A 50 0.02 3.74 8.83
CA THR A 50 1.02 2.73 8.45
C THR A 50 2.45 3.04 8.93
N PHE A 51 2.74 4.27 9.38
CA PHE A 51 4.06 4.66 9.85
C PHE A 51 4.49 3.85 11.08
N ASN A 52 5.63 3.16 10.98
CA ASN A 52 6.15 2.26 12.02
C ASN A 52 5.13 1.24 12.55
N ASN A 53 4.15 0.84 11.71
CA ASN A 53 3.08 -0.06 12.07
C ASN A 53 3.01 -1.25 11.09
N PRO A 54 3.74 -2.36 11.36
CA PRO A 54 3.74 -3.53 10.48
C PRO A 54 2.34 -4.13 10.23
N VAL A 55 1.53 -4.25 11.28
CA VAL A 55 0.15 -4.77 11.18
C VAL A 55 -0.72 -3.83 10.35
N GLY A 56 -0.59 -2.51 10.55
CA GLY A 56 -1.30 -1.52 9.74
C GLY A 56 -0.90 -1.55 8.26
N LYS A 57 0.38 -1.80 7.96
CA LYS A 57 0.86 -1.95 6.57
C LYS A 57 0.24 -3.18 5.90
N GLU A 58 0.31 -4.34 6.53
CA GLU A 58 -0.28 -5.57 5.99
C GLU A 58 -1.79 -5.40 5.78
N ALA A 59 -2.51 -4.89 6.80
CA ALA A 59 -3.94 -4.63 6.69
C ALA A 59 -4.28 -3.62 5.58
N ALA A 60 -3.46 -2.58 5.36
CA ALA A 60 -3.65 -1.64 4.26
C ALA A 60 -3.49 -2.32 2.89
N GLY A 61 -2.49 -3.19 2.74
CA GLY A 61 -2.29 -3.99 1.53
C GLY A 61 -3.47 -4.90 1.22
N GLU A 62 -3.89 -5.69 2.21
CA GLU A 62 -5.05 -6.59 2.13
C GLU A 62 -6.35 -5.84 1.82
N ALA A 63 -6.51 -4.63 2.35
CA ALA A 63 -7.65 -3.75 2.09
C ALA A 63 -7.58 -3.02 0.73
N GLY A 64 -6.54 -3.24 -0.08
CA GLY A 64 -6.44 -2.68 -1.43
C GLY A 64 -5.88 -1.26 -1.51
N ALA A 65 -5.15 -0.79 -0.47
CA ALA A 65 -4.62 0.56 -0.43
C ALA A 65 -3.65 0.87 -1.59
N ILE A 66 -2.81 -0.08 -2.01
CA ILE A 66 -1.85 0.12 -3.10
C ILE A 66 -2.58 0.50 -4.39
N LYS A 67 -3.55 -0.32 -4.83
CA LYS A 67 -4.38 -0.04 -6.01
C LYS A 67 -5.15 1.28 -5.87
N ALA A 68 -5.70 1.55 -4.68
CA ALA A 68 -6.43 2.79 -4.44
C ALA A 68 -5.54 4.03 -4.64
N ILE A 69 -4.29 3.99 -4.15
CA ILE A 69 -3.33 5.08 -4.35
C ILE A 69 -2.97 5.23 -5.82
N VAL A 70 -2.66 4.12 -6.50
CA VAL A 70 -2.35 4.12 -7.95
C VAL A 70 -3.48 4.77 -8.75
N ASP A 71 -4.72 4.36 -8.49
CA ASP A 71 -5.88 4.90 -9.23
C ASP A 71 -6.10 6.39 -8.92
N ALA A 72 -5.86 6.81 -7.68
CA ALA A 72 -5.95 8.22 -7.30
C ALA A 72 -4.87 9.07 -7.99
N MET A 73 -3.63 8.57 -8.07
CA MET A 73 -2.54 9.21 -8.82
C MET A 73 -2.88 9.32 -10.31
N GLU A 74 -3.43 8.26 -10.92
CA GLU A 74 -3.81 8.26 -12.34
C GLU A 74 -4.95 9.24 -12.64
N ARG A 75 -6.00 9.27 -11.81
CA ARG A 75 -7.11 10.24 -11.94
C ARG A 75 -6.62 11.68 -11.83
N ASN A 76 -5.56 11.92 -11.07
CA ASN A 76 -5.04 13.25 -10.75
C ASN A 76 -3.65 13.51 -11.38
N ILE A 77 -3.37 12.91 -12.55
CA ILE A 77 -2.02 12.90 -13.12
C ILE A 77 -1.45 14.30 -13.36
N SER A 78 -2.28 15.31 -13.61
CA SER A 78 -1.84 16.70 -13.81
C SER A 78 -1.60 17.49 -12.52
N ASN A 79 -1.85 16.92 -11.34
CA ASN A 79 -1.67 17.57 -10.04
C ASN A 79 -0.37 17.08 -9.38
N GLY A 80 0.69 17.88 -9.46
CA GLY A 80 2.01 17.53 -8.94
C GLY A 80 2.04 17.24 -7.43
N THR A 81 1.24 17.93 -6.62
CA THR A 81 1.15 17.69 -5.17
C THR A 81 0.53 16.33 -4.88
N VAL A 82 -0.55 15.97 -5.58
CA VAL A 82 -1.16 14.63 -5.46
C VAL A 82 -0.19 13.53 -5.88
N GLN A 83 0.62 13.77 -6.91
CA GLN A 83 1.65 12.81 -7.30
C GLN A 83 2.71 12.64 -6.22
N GLU A 84 3.17 13.74 -5.61
CA GLU A 84 4.19 13.72 -4.55
C GLU A 84 3.68 12.94 -3.33
N ASP A 85 2.49 13.31 -2.83
CA ASP A 85 1.85 12.64 -1.70
C ASP A 85 1.54 11.17 -1.99
N GLY A 86 1.15 10.86 -3.23
CA GLY A 86 0.91 9.49 -3.69
C GLY A 86 2.18 8.64 -3.66
N CYS A 87 3.30 9.15 -4.18
CA CYS A 87 4.60 8.50 -4.10
C CYS A 87 5.02 8.28 -2.63
N HIS A 88 4.81 9.28 -1.78
CA HIS A 88 5.10 9.21 -0.35
C HIS A 88 4.26 8.11 0.36
N ALA A 89 2.96 8.04 0.08
CA ALA A 89 2.08 7.03 0.64
C ALA A 89 2.47 5.62 0.17
N LEU A 90 2.73 5.44 -1.13
CA LEU A 90 3.16 4.16 -1.69
C LEU A 90 4.45 3.66 -1.03
N ARG A 91 5.48 4.53 -0.88
CA ARG A 91 6.72 4.12 -0.23
C ARG A 91 6.49 3.71 1.23
N ASN A 92 5.65 4.44 1.97
CA ASN A 92 5.40 4.15 3.38
C ASN A 92 4.67 2.82 3.59
N VAL A 93 3.63 2.57 2.80
CA VAL A 93 2.84 1.33 2.85
C VAL A 93 3.70 0.12 2.46
N ALA A 94 4.63 0.29 1.52
CA ALA A 94 5.50 -0.81 1.05
C ALA A 94 6.77 -1.02 1.91
N PHE A 95 7.26 0.01 2.60
CA PHE A 95 8.55 -0.06 3.31
C PHE A 95 8.57 -1.16 4.38
N HIS A 96 9.52 -2.09 4.28
CA HIS A 96 9.62 -3.28 5.14
C HIS A 96 8.34 -4.13 5.23
N CYS A 97 7.49 -4.13 4.20
CA CYS A 97 6.31 -4.99 4.11
C CYS A 97 6.38 -5.82 2.83
N LEU A 98 6.86 -7.07 2.94
CA LEU A 98 7.05 -7.96 1.79
C LEU A 98 5.75 -8.21 1.00
N PRO A 99 4.59 -8.49 1.62
CA PRO A 99 3.33 -8.60 0.88
C PRO A 99 3.04 -7.36 0.04
N ASN A 100 3.20 -6.16 0.61
CA ASN A 100 2.95 -4.91 -0.11
C ASN A 100 3.96 -4.62 -1.22
N LEU A 101 5.21 -5.09 -1.10
CA LEU A 101 6.19 -5.01 -2.18
C LEU A 101 5.77 -5.88 -3.39
N VAL A 102 5.18 -7.04 -3.14
CA VAL A 102 4.61 -7.89 -4.20
C VAL A 102 3.40 -7.19 -4.83
N LEU A 103 2.46 -6.69 -4.01
CA LEU A 103 1.29 -5.97 -4.49
C LEU A 103 1.68 -4.71 -5.30
N ALA A 104 2.70 -3.96 -4.89
CA ALA A 104 3.19 -2.80 -5.64
C ALA A 104 3.65 -3.15 -7.06
N ARG A 105 4.27 -4.32 -7.24
CA ARG A 105 4.66 -4.82 -8.58
C ARG A 105 3.46 -5.24 -9.40
N GLU A 106 2.54 -5.97 -8.79
CA GLU A 106 1.37 -6.54 -9.47
C GLU A 106 0.29 -5.49 -9.79
N GLN A 107 0.17 -4.46 -8.97
CA GLN A 107 -0.89 -3.44 -9.07
C GLN A 107 -0.43 -2.16 -9.76
N GLY A 108 0.70 -2.20 -10.48
CA GLY A 108 1.13 -1.11 -11.35
C GLY A 108 1.76 0.09 -10.65
N ALA A 109 2.11 0.00 -9.36
CA ALA A 109 2.68 1.13 -8.61
C ALA A 109 3.99 1.67 -9.23
N ILE A 110 4.84 0.78 -9.75
CA ILE A 110 6.08 1.18 -10.43
C ILE A 110 5.78 2.04 -11.66
N ALA A 111 4.83 1.62 -12.50
CA ALA A 111 4.48 2.34 -13.72
C ALA A 111 3.82 3.69 -13.38
N ALA A 112 2.97 3.73 -12.36
CA ALA A 112 2.33 4.95 -11.89
C ALA A 112 3.36 5.99 -11.40
N VAL A 113 4.35 5.58 -10.59
CA VAL A 113 5.42 6.46 -10.11
C VAL A 113 6.26 7.00 -11.26
N LEU A 114 6.66 6.15 -12.21
CA LEU A 114 7.43 6.60 -13.38
C LEU A 114 6.65 7.61 -14.21
N LYS A 115 5.36 7.32 -14.50
CA LYS A 115 4.49 8.24 -15.25
C LYS A 115 4.31 9.57 -14.54
N ALA A 116 4.19 9.57 -13.21
CA ALA A 116 4.10 10.78 -12.41
C ALA A 116 5.37 11.64 -12.55
N MET A 117 6.54 11.02 -12.41
CA MET A 117 7.84 11.68 -12.58
C MET A 117 8.03 12.22 -14.00
N GLU A 118 7.64 11.47 -15.03
CA GLU A 118 7.69 11.91 -16.42
C GLU A 118 6.74 13.08 -16.71
N THR A 119 5.58 13.13 -16.03
CA THR A 119 4.59 14.19 -16.22
C THR A 119 5.01 15.51 -15.55
N HIS A 120 5.73 15.44 -14.43
CA HIS A 120 6.20 16.63 -13.69
C HIS A 120 7.72 16.65 -13.51
N PRO A 121 8.49 16.79 -14.62
CA PRO A 121 9.95 16.73 -14.56
C PRO A 121 10.56 17.86 -13.70
N GLU A 122 9.89 19.02 -13.64
CA GLU A 122 10.35 20.20 -12.89
C GLU A 122 9.92 20.20 -11.41
N ASN A 123 9.11 19.23 -10.97
CA ASN A 123 8.73 19.11 -9.56
C ASN A 123 9.78 18.30 -8.80
N GLU A 124 10.82 18.97 -8.30
CA GLU A 124 11.94 18.35 -7.59
C GLU A 124 11.50 17.47 -6.39
N ALA A 125 10.47 17.90 -5.64
CA ALA A 125 9.95 17.16 -4.50
C ALA A 125 9.32 15.83 -4.95
N LEU A 126 8.49 15.86 -5.99
CA LEU A 126 7.97 14.63 -6.60
C LEU A 126 9.10 13.74 -7.12
N GLN A 127 10.12 14.29 -7.78
CA GLN A 127 11.23 13.48 -8.31
C GLN A 127 11.94 12.74 -7.17
N ALA A 128 12.20 13.42 -6.05
CA ALA A 128 12.82 12.82 -4.88
C ALA A 128 11.91 11.73 -4.26
N GLU A 129 10.64 12.04 -4.04
CA GLU A 129 9.65 11.11 -3.49
C GLU A 129 9.47 9.86 -4.39
N GLY A 130 9.41 10.05 -5.70
CA GLY A 130 9.31 8.97 -6.68
C GLY A 130 10.55 8.07 -6.67
N LEU A 131 11.76 8.64 -6.62
CA LEU A 131 12.99 7.84 -6.50
C LEU A 131 13.03 7.03 -5.20
N TRP A 132 12.59 7.60 -4.07
CA TRP A 132 12.48 6.86 -2.82
C TRP A 132 11.49 5.71 -2.91
N ALA A 133 10.32 5.91 -3.53
CA ALA A 133 9.35 4.84 -3.75
C ALA A 133 9.94 3.71 -4.61
N LEU A 134 10.60 4.04 -5.73
CA LEU A 134 11.25 3.06 -6.60
C LEU A 134 12.37 2.29 -5.87
N LEU A 135 13.16 2.97 -5.04
CA LEU A 135 14.17 2.32 -4.21
C LEU A 135 13.55 1.30 -3.25
N VAL A 136 12.45 1.67 -2.58
CA VAL A 136 11.72 0.76 -1.69
C VAL A 136 11.21 -0.46 -2.45
N PHE A 137 10.58 -0.30 -3.62
CA PHE A 137 10.10 -1.40 -4.44
C PHE A 137 11.20 -2.36 -4.90
N CYS A 138 12.43 -1.85 -5.04
CA CYS A 138 13.62 -2.61 -5.41
C CYS A 138 14.39 -3.20 -4.23
N SER A 139 14.17 -2.73 -3.00
CA SER A 139 14.95 -3.10 -1.80
C SER A 139 14.79 -4.56 -1.32
N ASN A 140 14.10 -5.41 -2.08
CA ASN A 140 14.00 -6.83 -1.78
C ASN A 140 14.06 -7.73 -3.02
N THR A 141 15.23 -7.80 -3.65
CA THR A 141 15.56 -8.75 -4.73
C THR A 141 16.04 -10.12 -4.22
N GLY A 142 15.83 -10.46 -2.93
CA GLY A 142 16.45 -11.62 -2.29
C GLY A 142 15.77 -12.98 -2.48
N MET A 143 14.54 -13.05 -3.02
CA MET A 143 13.77 -14.32 -3.01
C MET A 143 13.02 -14.68 -4.31
N ILE A 144 13.10 -13.87 -5.38
CA ILE A 144 12.41 -14.19 -6.65
C ILE A 144 13.33 -13.96 -7.85
N LEU A 145 14.39 -14.76 -7.93
CA LEU A 145 14.93 -15.17 -9.22
C LEU A 145 14.84 -16.70 -9.25
N PRO A 146 13.85 -17.30 -9.95
CA PRO A 146 13.99 -18.69 -10.33
C PRO A 146 15.20 -18.80 -11.27
N ARG A 147 16.11 -19.73 -10.96
CA ARG A 147 17.18 -20.17 -11.87
C ARG A 147 16.59 -20.83 -13.11
#